data_AF-A0A8S0VLT6-F1
#
_entry.id   AF-A0A8S0VLT6-F1
#
_cell.length_a   1.000
_cell.length_b   1.000
_cell.length_c   1.000
_cell.angle_alpha   90.00
_cell.angle_beta   90.00
_cell.angle_gamma   90.00
#
_symmetry.space_group_name_H-M   'P 1'
#
loop_
_entity.id
_entity.type
_entity.pdbx_description
1 polymer ?
#
loop_
_entity_poly.entity_id
_entity_poly.type
_entity_poly.pdbx_seq_one_letter_code
_entity_poly.pdbx_strand_id
1 'polypeptide(L)'
;MAASSRSKAGRFVKKSVAERNSRGTENLLRSHAKKKEAKEQRTFIHEVGRRVVDLTTFAKNMWCDACGEVLSLSHMEKEVRRGLASVFYVRCRVCLELKQVPTDSAVKHDDGYPLYSVNCKAALGCLDTGIGHEQINSWLTAVNIPAIMHSTIKRAERFVGPAVEEVARESCRDAIQEEKELTLQSQKRPLAPSDAQNRCDVGETPKKRRPCSSQQEDENVATRVPKSRFYCSSTANKLRVAAAVCQKNRGAAHVVEINQKCGLSPGGVTMKYRKLAEERRQKKCALQQTVQFRRRRLLLKGNADRVSNRVVAREGLTYVSGMGNTMERAVAAATDTFGSWMPLQKPLEDHCQFVIVDIETTGFGAGAQIVQVAAKCQMLEFSQYMMPTTSFNHIASEKTGLSVHGGQLMYNSKRVDTSPPAQVARDFMDFLHKCGQQVILVGHNIVRFDAPHIVKWLHQFGVTAEFCDLVYGFTDTVPIIRQGKVQKQDLLAQQYLTGPEWQHLVKGAHNAATDCVLLSGLLEHFNIEHDIMRGNALPIRTFFERQQAAKRRHITRDEKEWYGTVWD
;
A
#
# COMPACT_ATOMS: atom_id res chain seq x y z
N MET A 1 -24.62 -56.92 -12.24
CA MET A 1 -25.15 -55.77 -11.49
C MET A 1 -24.07 -55.26 -10.53
N ALA A 2 -23.50 -54.08 -10.76
CA ALA A 2 -22.51 -53.50 -9.85
C ALA A 2 -23.24 -52.83 -8.67
N ALA A 3 -23.08 -53.37 -7.46
CA ALA A 3 -23.69 -52.83 -6.25
C ALA A 3 -23.17 -51.40 -5.97
N SER A 4 -24.04 -50.40 -6.13
CA SER A 4 -23.75 -49.00 -5.85
C SER A 4 -24.16 -48.65 -4.41
N SER A 5 -23.31 -47.94 -3.68
CA SER A 5 -23.57 -47.46 -2.32
C SER A 5 -23.94 -45.97 -2.36
N ARG A 6 -24.82 -45.49 -1.47
CA ARG A 6 -25.18 -44.06 -1.39
C ARG A 6 -24.34 -43.32 -0.36
N SER A 7 -23.93 -42.08 -0.65
CA SER A 7 -23.27 -41.19 0.31
C SER A 7 -24.26 -40.66 1.36
N LYS A 8 -23.75 -40.04 2.44
CA LYS A 8 -24.58 -39.36 3.47
C LYS A 8 -25.47 -38.25 2.89
N ALA A 9 -25.14 -37.72 1.71
CA ALA A 9 -25.95 -36.72 0.99
C ALA A 9 -26.83 -37.35 -0.12
N GLY A 10 -27.03 -38.68 -0.10
CA GLY A 10 -27.96 -39.39 -0.98
C GLY A 10 -27.47 -39.67 -2.41
N ARG A 11 -26.26 -39.25 -2.79
CA ARG A 11 -25.71 -39.49 -4.15
C ARG A 11 -25.15 -40.89 -4.29
N PHE A 12 -25.33 -41.51 -5.45
CA PHE A 12 -24.73 -42.80 -5.79
C PHE A 12 -23.20 -42.67 -5.92
N VAL A 13 -22.46 -43.49 -5.18
CA VAL A 13 -21.01 -43.52 -5.16
C VAL A 13 -20.54 -44.97 -5.36
N LYS A 14 -19.51 -45.15 -6.19
CA LYS A 14 -18.87 -46.46 -6.38
C LYS A 14 -18.34 -46.97 -5.03
N LYS A 15 -18.59 -48.25 -4.71
CA LYS A 15 -18.24 -48.87 -3.41
C LYS A 15 -16.78 -48.64 -3.00
N SER A 16 -15.85 -48.74 -3.96
CA SER A 16 -14.41 -48.50 -3.74
C SER A 16 -14.08 -47.06 -3.31
N VAL A 17 -14.84 -46.08 -3.77
CA VAL A 17 -14.68 -44.66 -3.42
C VAL A 17 -15.26 -44.39 -2.02
N ALA A 18 -16.40 -45.01 -1.69
CA ALA A 18 -17.00 -44.91 -0.36
C ALA A 18 -16.09 -45.51 0.72
N GLU A 19 -15.52 -46.69 0.47
CA GLU A 19 -14.55 -47.35 1.37
C GLU A 19 -13.27 -46.52 1.55
N ARG A 20 -12.75 -45.93 0.47
CA ARG A 20 -11.57 -45.04 0.54
C ARG A 20 -11.84 -43.79 1.38
N ASN A 21 -12.99 -43.17 1.22
CA ASN A 21 -13.38 -41.98 2.01
C ASN A 21 -13.60 -42.32 3.48
N SER A 22 -14.20 -43.48 3.78
CA SER A 22 -14.35 -43.96 5.16
C SER A 22 -12.99 -44.19 5.84
N ARG A 23 -12.06 -44.88 5.15
CA ARG A 23 -10.68 -45.08 5.63
C ARG A 23 -9.93 -43.75 5.81
N GLY A 24 -10.11 -42.80 4.88
CA GLY A 24 -9.54 -41.46 5.00
C GLY A 24 -10.03 -40.71 6.25
N THR A 25 -11.33 -40.80 6.54
CA THR A 25 -11.95 -40.17 7.72
C THR A 25 -11.45 -40.82 9.01
N GLU A 26 -11.37 -42.16 9.05
CA GLU A 26 -10.89 -42.91 10.20
C GLU A 26 -9.40 -42.65 10.49
N ASN A 27 -8.57 -42.55 9.44
CA ASN A 27 -7.16 -42.17 9.57
C ASN A 27 -6.99 -40.73 10.07
N LEU A 28 -7.85 -39.81 9.66
CA LEU A 28 -7.87 -38.44 10.18
C LEU A 28 -8.21 -38.43 11.68
N LEU A 29 -9.25 -39.15 12.09
CA LEU A 29 -9.65 -39.27 13.50
C LEU A 29 -8.55 -39.90 14.35
N ARG A 30 -7.90 -40.98 13.88
CA ARG A 30 -6.75 -41.60 14.56
C ARG A 30 -5.55 -40.65 14.66
N SER A 31 -5.28 -39.85 13.63
CA SER A 31 -4.22 -38.83 13.65
C SER A 31 -4.51 -37.72 14.66
N HIS A 32 -5.77 -37.28 14.76
CA HIS A 32 -6.22 -36.32 15.77
C HIS A 32 -6.12 -36.89 17.19
N ALA A 33 -6.50 -38.15 17.41
CA ALA A 33 -6.38 -38.83 18.70
C ALA A 33 -4.92 -38.98 19.14
N LYS A 34 -4.03 -39.45 18.25
CA LYS A 34 -2.58 -39.53 18.52
C LYS A 34 -1.96 -38.17 18.80
N LYS A 35 -2.37 -37.11 18.09
CA LYS A 35 -1.92 -35.73 18.38
C LYS A 35 -2.44 -35.23 19.73
N LYS A 36 -3.64 -35.65 20.15
CA LYS A 36 -4.21 -35.30 21.46
C LYS A 36 -3.44 -35.99 22.58
N GLU A 37 -3.17 -37.30 22.47
CA GLU A 37 -2.36 -38.07 23.42
C GLU A 37 -0.93 -37.52 23.52
N ALA A 38 -0.26 -37.23 22.39
CA ALA A 38 1.09 -36.66 22.40
C ALA A 38 1.13 -35.24 23.02
N LYS A 39 0.05 -34.46 22.90
CA LYS A 39 -0.10 -33.14 23.53
C LYS A 39 -0.37 -33.25 25.03
N GLU A 40 -1.11 -34.26 25.46
CA GLU A 40 -1.37 -34.58 26.87
C GLU A 40 -0.13 -35.18 27.56
N GLN A 41 0.70 -35.96 26.85
CA GLN A 41 1.98 -36.48 27.38
C GLN A 41 3.04 -35.38 27.55
N ARG A 42 3.08 -34.36 26.68
CA ARG A 42 3.97 -33.19 26.83
C ARG A 42 3.65 -32.32 28.06
N THR A 43 2.46 -32.43 28.65
CA THR A 43 2.07 -31.69 29.86
C THR A 43 2.65 -32.25 31.16
N PHE A 44 3.36 -33.38 31.14
CA PHE A 44 3.85 -34.07 32.34
C PHE A 44 5.36 -33.93 32.62
N ILE A 45 6.07 -33.06 31.90
CA ILE A 45 7.48 -32.82 32.19
C ILE A 45 7.55 -31.74 33.29
N HIS A 46 8.03 -32.12 34.47
CA HIS A 46 8.41 -31.19 35.54
C HIS A 46 9.64 -30.39 35.09
N GLU A 47 9.43 -29.43 34.19
CA GLU A 47 10.46 -28.51 33.72
C GLU A 47 10.78 -27.52 34.84
N VAL A 48 11.99 -27.62 35.40
CA VAL A 48 12.50 -26.68 36.40
C VAL A 48 12.61 -25.30 35.77
N GLY A 49 11.91 -24.32 36.33
CA GLY A 49 11.92 -22.95 35.81
C GLY A 49 11.00 -22.02 36.60
N ARG A 50 11.01 -20.73 36.26
CA ARG A 50 10.14 -19.72 36.85
C ARG A 50 8.72 -19.84 36.31
N ARG A 51 7.72 -19.47 37.12
CA ARG A 51 6.31 -19.40 36.72
C ARG A 51 5.79 -17.99 36.92
N VAL A 52 4.86 -17.57 36.06
CA VAL A 52 4.15 -16.30 36.22
C VAL A 52 2.97 -16.56 37.14
N VAL A 53 2.87 -15.79 38.22
CA VAL A 53 1.85 -15.99 39.26
C VAL A 53 1.21 -14.65 39.58
N ASP A 54 -0.12 -14.58 39.50
CA ASP A 54 -0.88 -13.52 40.15
C ASP A 54 -0.98 -13.84 41.64
N LEU A 55 -0.16 -13.16 42.44
CA LEU A 55 -0.09 -13.38 43.88
C LEU A 55 -1.45 -13.27 44.58
N THR A 56 -2.36 -12.41 44.08
CA THR A 56 -3.68 -12.22 44.70
C THR A 56 -4.54 -13.46 44.49
N THR A 57 -4.61 -13.94 43.24
CA THR A 57 -5.36 -15.14 42.90
C THR A 57 -4.72 -16.37 43.55
N PHE A 58 -3.39 -16.47 43.48
CA PHE A 58 -2.66 -17.62 43.98
C PHE A 58 -2.79 -17.77 45.49
N ALA A 59 -2.54 -16.71 46.27
CA ALA A 59 -2.65 -16.76 47.72
C ALA A 59 -4.07 -17.13 48.19
N LYS A 60 -5.10 -16.66 47.49
CA LYS A 60 -6.50 -17.03 47.78
C LYS A 60 -6.75 -18.54 47.60
N ASN A 61 -6.05 -19.18 46.67
CA ASN A 61 -6.19 -20.61 46.39
C ASN A 61 -5.24 -21.51 47.20
N MET A 62 -4.39 -20.94 48.08
CA MET A 62 -3.45 -21.69 48.92
C MET A 62 -4.07 -22.20 50.22
N TRP A 63 -5.39 -22.39 50.23
CA TRP A 63 -6.15 -22.89 51.36
C TRP A 63 -6.93 -24.13 50.92
N CYS A 64 -6.95 -25.15 51.77
CA CYS A 64 -7.71 -26.37 51.52
C CYS A 64 -9.21 -26.11 51.67
N ASP A 65 -10.01 -26.44 50.66
CA ASP A 65 -11.47 -26.24 50.70
C ASP A 65 -12.16 -27.10 51.77
N ALA A 66 -11.59 -28.27 52.09
CA ALA A 66 -12.22 -29.24 52.99
C ALA A 66 -11.98 -28.93 54.47
N CYS A 67 -10.77 -28.49 54.84
CA CYS A 67 -10.39 -28.29 56.24
C CYS A 67 -9.87 -26.88 56.57
N GLY A 68 -9.73 -25.99 55.58
CA GLY A 68 -9.24 -24.63 55.80
C GLY A 68 -7.75 -24.52 56.12
N GLU A 69 -6.97 -25.61 55.99
CA GLU A 69 -5.53 -25.59 56.26
C GLU A 69 -4.74 -24.95 55.10
N VAL A 70 -3.65 -24.24 55.45
CA VAL A 70 -2.72 -23.67 54.45
C VAL A 70 -2.01 -24.78 53.68
N LEU A 71 -2.03 -24.68 52.35
CA LEU A 71 -1.35 -25.60 51.46
C LEU A 71 0.13 -25.23 51.32
N SER A 72 1.01 -26.24 51.28
CA SER A 72 2.45 -26.02 51.03
C SER A 72 2.83 -26.55 49.66
N LEU A 73 3.57 -25.75 48.88
CA LEU A 73 4.10 -26.16 47.58
C LEU A 73 5.10 -27.33 47.67
N SER A 74 5.64 -27.61 48.86
CA SER A 74 6.45 -28.82 49.10
C SER A 74 5.66 -30.11 48.91
N HIS A 75 4.33 -30.05 48.99
CA HIS A 75 3.41 -31.19 48.78
C HIS A 75 2.71 -31.12 47.41
N MET A 76 3.35 -30.46 46.43
CA MET A 76 2.89 -30.46 45.06
C MET A 76 3.15 -31.82 44.41
N GLU A 77 2.11 -32.46 43.90
CA GLU A 77 2.22 -33.75 43.22
C GLU A 77 2.32 -33.62 41.71
N LYS A 78 1.67 -32.58 41.17
CA LYS A 78 1.56 -32.39 39.72
C LYS A 78 1.40 -30.92 39.37
N GLU A 79 1.96 -30.55 38.23
CA GLU A 79 1.71 -29.28 37.55
C GLU A 79 1.03 -29.52 36.19
N VAL A 80 0.00 -28.74 35.87
CA VAL A 80 -0.56 -28.67 34.51
C VAL A 80 -0.41 -27.26 33.97
N ARG A 81 0.44 -27.10 32.95
CA ARG A 81 0.65 -25.83 32.27
C ARG A 81 -0.43 -25.52 31.24
N ARG A 82 -0.91 -24.28 31.28
CA ARG A 82 -1.93 -23.71 30.39
C ARG A 82 -1.43 -22.37 29.86
N GLY A 83 -0.43 -22.44 28.98
CA GLY A 83 0.30 -21.25 28.50
C GLY A 83 1.26 -20.73 29.56
N LEU A 84 1.11 -19.45 29.93
CA LEU A 84 1.86 -18.81 31.02
C LEU A 84 1.28 -19.10 32.40
N ALA A 85 0.01 -19.51 32.48
CA ALA A 85 -0.60 -19.99 33.71
C ALA A 85 -0.29 -21.47 33.94
N SER A 86 -0.20 -21.85 35.20
CA SER A 86 -0.04 -23.21 35.69
C SER A 86 -1.11 -23.52 36.74
N VAL A 87 -1.54 -24.78 36.78
CA VAL A 87 -2.42 -25.32 37.84
C VAL A 87 -1.61 -26.34 38.62
N PHE A 88 -1.32 -26.04 39.89
CA PHE A 88 -0.65 -26.98 40.78
C PHE A 88 -1.68 -27.86 41.47
N TYR A 89 -1.37 -29.14 41.60
CA TYR A 89 -2.15 -30.09 42.38
C TYR A 89 -1.39 -30.31 43.67
N VAL A 90 -1.88 -29.71 44.75
CA VAL A 90 -1.21 -29.69 46.05
C VAL A 90 -2.01 -30.51 47.03
N ARG A 91 -1.37 -31.51 47.65
CA ARG A 91 -2.01 -32.35 48.65
C ARG A 91 -2.03 -31.63 49.99
N CYS A 92 -3.20 -31.56 50.63
CA CYS A 92 -3.30 -31.07 52.00
C CYS A 92 -2.59 -32.03 52.97
N ARG A 93 -1.77 -31.50 53.87
CA ARG A 93 -1.06 -32.31 54.87
C ARG A 93 -1.97 -32.89 55.97
N VAL A 94 -3.15 -32.29 56.17
CA VAL A 94 -4.09 -32.65 57.25
C VAL A 94 -5.14 -33.63 56.76
N CYS A 95 -5.96 -33.23 55.78
CA CYS A 95 -7.07 -34.05 55.29
C CYS A 95 -6.72 -34.90 54.06
N LEU A 96 -5.49 -34.79 53.53
CA LEU A 96 -4.99 -35.49 52.34
C LEU A 96 -5.75 -35.20 51.03
N GLU A 97 -6.71 -34.26 51.05
CA GLU A 97 -7.44 -33.83 49.86
C GLU A 97 -6.51 -33.12 48.87
N LEU A 98 -6.67 -33.42 47.58
CA LEU A 98 -5.86 -32.86 46.51
C LEU A 98 -6.54 -31.61 45.93
N LYS A 99 -5.96 -30.44 46.19
CA LYS A 99 -6.50 -29.16 45.72
C LYS A 99 -5.82 -28.71 44.44
N GLN A 100 -6.64 -28.21 43.51
CA GLN A 100 -6.17 -27.46 42.34
C GLN A 100 -5.92 -25.99 42.71
N VAL A 101 -4.68 -25.56 42.58
CA VAL A 101 -4.21 -24.21 42.88
C VAL A 101 -3.78 -23.53 41.57
N PRO A 102 -4.68 -22.79 40.90
CA PRO A 102 -4.31 -22.04 39.70
C PRO A 102 -3.46 -20.82 40.07
N THR A 103 -2.45 -20.55 39.25
CA THR A 103 -1.53 -19.39 39.40
C THR A 103 -2.12 -18.07 38.89
N ASP A 104 -3.24 -18.11 38.15
CA ASP A 104 -3.92 -16.95 37.59
C ASP A 104 -5.42 -17.24 37.47
N SER A 105 -6.24 -16.20 37.28
CA SER A 105 -7.69 -16.32 37.17
C SER A 105 -8.09 -16.83 35.78
N ALA A 106 -9.02 -17.79 35.75
CA ALA A 106 -9.63 -18.26 34.50
C ALA A 106 -10.63 -17.23 33.95
N VAL A 107 -10.71 -17.16 32.63
CA VAL A 107 -11.58 -16.30 31.86
C VAL A 107 -12.60 -17.19 31.14
N LYS A 108 -13.87 -16.77 31.14
CA LYS A 108 -14.92 -17.47 30.41
C LYS A 108 -14.71 -17.25 28.91
N HIS A 109 -14.61 -18.34 28.15
CA HIS A 109 -14.47 -18.33 26.70
C HIS A 109 -15.37 -19.41 26.11
N ASP A 110 -15.98 -19.12 24.96
CA ASP A 110 -17.08 -19.91 24.35
C ASP A 110 -16.68 -21.33 23.91
N ASP A 111 -15.37 -21.63 23.87
CA ASP A 111 -14.84 -22.93 23.41
C ASP A 111 -14.80 -24.02 24.49
N GLY A 112 -15.26 -23.73 25.72
CA GLY A 112 -15.32 -24.67 26.83
C GLY A 112 -13.97 -25.06 27.44
N TYR A 113 -12.86 -24.48 26.98
CA TYR A 113 -11.53 -24.72 27.55
C TYR A 113 -11.06 -23.52 28.38
N PRO A 114 -10.50 -23.74 29.59
CA PRO A 114 -10.06 -22.65 30.45
C PRO A 114 -8.95 -21.84 29.78
N LEU A 115 -9.20 -20.55 29.60
CA LEU A 115 -8.23 -19.52 29.21
C LEU A 115 -7.90 -18.70 30.46
N TYR A 116 -6.67 -18.23 30.60
CA TYR A 116 -6.22 -17.52 31.81
C TYR A 116 -5.89 -16.06 31.50
N SER A 117 -6.12 -15.16 32.46
CA SER A 117 -5.94 -13.71 32.28
C SER A 117 -4.53 -13.37 31.79
N VAL A 118 -3.50 -13.98 32.37
CA VAL A 118 -2.10 -13.80 31.95
C VAL A 118 -1.88 -14.08 30.45
N ASN A 119 -2.55 -15.08 29.87
CA ASN A 119 -2.41 -15.39 28.45
C ASN A 119 -3.06 -14.31 27.58
N CYS A 120 -4.25 -13.83 27.97
CA CYS A 120 -4.94 -12.73 27.31
C CYS A 120 -4.13 -11.44 27.35
N LYS A 121 -3.54 -11.12 28.52
CA LYS A 121 -2.68 -9.95 28.71
C LYS A 121 -1.37 -10.06 27.93
N ALA A 122 -0.78 -11.25 27.86
CA ALA A 122 0.40 -11.49 27.02
C ALA A 122 0.08 -11.30 25.53
N ALA A 123 -1.06 -11.82 25.06
CA ALA A 123 -1.51 -11.60 23.69
C ALA A 123 -1.77 -10.11 23.39
N LEU A 124 -2.44 -9.39 24.29
CA LEU A 124 -2.63 -7.94 24.17
C LEU A 124 -1.29 -7.19 24.16
N GLY A 125 -0.34 -7.59 25.01
CA GLY A 125 1.03 -7.07 25.00
C GLY A 125 1.72 -7.28 23.66
N CYS A 126 1.58 -8.47 23.05
CA CYS A 126 2.12 -8.76 21.72
C CYS A 126 1.51 -7.87 20.61
N LEU A 127 0.19 -7.60 20.69
CA LEU A 127 -0.48 -6.71 19.75
C LEU A 127 -0.03 -5.25 19.95
N ASP A 128 0.10 -4.80 21.20
CA ASP A 128 0.52 -3.43 21.53
C ASP A 128 1.99 -3.17 21.17
N THR A 129 2.90 -4.10 21.44
CA THR A 129 4.33 -3.90 21.15
C THR A 129 4.75 -4.35 19.75
N GLY A 130 3.87 -5.01 18.99
CA GLY A 130 4.21 -5.53 17.68
C GLY A 130 5.02 -6.83 17.70
N ILE A 131 5.23 -7.47 18.85
CA ILE A 131 6.06 -8.69 18.91
C ILE A 131 5.27 -9.95 18.52
N GLY A 132 5.96 -10.92 17.91
CA GLY A 132 5.40 -12.23 17.54
C GLY A 132 5.59 -13.30 18.61
N HIS A 133 5.00 -14.48 18.38
CA HIS A 133 5.12 -15.68 19.23
C HIS A 133 6.57 -16.10 19.50
N GLU A 134 7.43 -16.05 18.48
CA GLU A 134 8.84 -16.41 18.63
C GLU A 134 9.59 -15.41 19.53
N GLN A 135 9.29 -14.12 19.42
CA GLN A 135 9.97 -13.08 20.20
C GLN A 135 9.57 -13.11 21.67
N ILE A 136 8.27 -13.28 21.96
CA ILE A 136 7.84 -13.44 23.35
C ILE A 136 8.47 -14.71 23.95
N ASN A 137 8.56 -15.80 23.19
CA ASN A 137 9.23 -17.01 23.67
C ASN A 137 10.73 -16.83 23.88
N SER A 138 11.42 -16.12 22.99
CA SER A 138 12.83 -15.77 23.16
C SER A 138 13.06 -14.95 24.44
N TRP A 139 12.17 -14.01 24.75
CA TRP A 139 12.23 -13.26 26.00
C TRP A 139 11.93 -14.13 27.23
N LEU A 140 10.88 -14.97 27.17
CA LEU A 140 10.49 -15.86 28.26
C LEU A 140 11.60 -16.86 28.60
N THR A 141 12.19 -17.51 27.59
CA THR A 141 13.27 -18.48 27.81
C THR A 141 14.53 -17.81 28.35
N ALA A 142 14.82 -16.57 27.93
CA ALA A 142 15.95 -15.80 28.47
C ALA A 142 15.82 -15.52 29.97
N VAL A 143 14.60 -15.41 30.50
CA VAL A 143 14.34 -15.23 31.95
C VAL A 143 14.00 -16.53 32.67
N ASN A 144 14.24 -17.69 32.04
CA ASN A 144 13.93 -19.03 32.54
C ASN A 144 12.43 -19.24 32.85
N ILE A 145 11.54 -18.64 32.05
CA ILE A 145 10.10 -18.93 32.06
C ILE A 145 9.79 -19.82 30.85
N PRO A 146 9.01 -20.90 31.03
CA PRO A 146 8.69 -21.77 29.93
C PRO A 146 7.90 -21.11 28.80
N ALA A 147 8.20 -21.54 27.57
CA ALA A 147 7.59 -21.02 26.35
C ALA A 147 6.06 -21.24 26.31
N ILE A 148 5.33 -20.26 25.77
CA ILE A 148 3.90 -20.38 25.47
C ILE A 148 3.72 -21.05 24.09
N MET A 149 2.72 -21.91 23.96
CA MET A 149 2.40 -22.54 22.67
C MET A 149 1.72 -21.55 21.72
N HIS A 150 2.04 -21.63 20.42
CA HIS A 150 1.44 -20.78 19.40
C HIS A 150 -0.11 -20.88 19.36
N SER A 151 -0.66 -22.08 19.60
CA SER A 151 -2.12 -22.25 19.68
C SER A 151 -2.76 -21.52 20.87
N THR A 152 -2.07 -21.43 22.01
CA THR A 152 -2.59 -20.75 23.20
C THR A 152 -2.57 -19.24 23.02
N ILE A 153 -1.48 -18.69 22.47
CA ILE A 153 -1.41 -17.25 22.21
C ILE A 153 -2.42 -16.82 21.13
N LYS A 154 -2.62 -17.64 20.08
CA LYS A 154 -3.64 -17.37 19.05
C LYS A 154 -5.06 -17.41 19.62
N ARG A 155 -5.34 -18.32 20.55
CA ARG A 155 -6.63 -18.36 21.23
C ARG A 155 -6.85 -17.12 22.09
N ALA A 156 -5.82 -16.71 22.84
CA ALA A 156 -5.86 -15.48 23.61
C ALA A 156 -6.03 -14.24 22.73
N GLU A 157 -5.37 -14.16 21.56
CA GLU A 157 -5.55 -13.10 20.56
C GLU A 157 -7.01 -13.03 20.06
N ARG A 158 -7.65 -14.17 19.79
CA ARG A 158 -9.06 -14.20 19.36
C ARG A 158 -10.04 -13.75 20.43
N PHE A 159 -9.73 -14.00 21.70
CA PHE A 159 -10.53 -13.52 22.82
C PHE A 159 -10.44 -11.99 22.96
N VAL A 160 -9.23 -11.42 22.91
CA VAL A 160 -9.04 -9.97 23.07
C VAL A 160 -9.38 -9.18 21.80
N GLY A 161 -9.33 -9.82 20.64
CA GLY A 161 -9.46 -9.19 19.33
C GLY A 161 -10.73 -8.34 19.15
N PRO A 162 -11.93 -8.86 19.44
CA PRO A 162 -13.16 -8.08 19.34
C PRO A 162 -13.13 -6.78 20.14
N ALA A 163 -12.62 -6.81 21.36
CA ALA A 163 -12.47 -5.62 22.20
C ALA A 163 -11.47 -4.62 21.62
N VAL A 164 -10.35 -5.09 21.04
CA VAL A 164 -9.37 -4.23 20.36
C VAL A 164 -10.02 -3.51 19.17
N GLU A 165 -10.76 -4.24 18.33
CA GLU A 165 -11.46 -3.66 17.17
C GLU A 165 -12.55 -2.69 17.58
N GLU A 166 -13.26 -2.98 18.67
CA GLU A 166 -14.30 -2.13 19.21
C GLU A 166 -13.75 -0.81 19.74
N VAL A 167 -12.70 -0.85 20.56
CA VAL A 167 -12.01 0.36 21.04
C VAL A 167 -11.46 1.15 19.85
N ALA A 168 -10.90 0.49 18.84
CA ALA A 168 -10.41 1.17 17.64
C ALA A 168 -11.54 1.91 16.92
N ARG A 169 -12.68 1.24 16.71
CA ARG A 169 -13.86 1.80 16.03
C ARG A 169 -14.45 3.00 16.77
N GLU A 170 -14.64 2.88 18.08
CA GLU A 170 -15.12 3.98 18.92
C GLU A 170 -14.14 5.14 18.90
N SER A 171 -12.83 4.85 19.03
CA SER A 171 -11.82 5.90 19.01
C SER A 171 -11.79 6.68 17.69
N CYS A 172 -12.04 6.02 16.55
CA CYS A 172 -12.16 6.69 15.25
C CYS A 172 -13.42 7.55 15.19
N ARG A 173 -14.56 7.05 15.69
CA ARG A 173 -15.82 7.80 15.73
C ARG A 173 -15.67 9.07 16.57
N ASP A 174 -15.07 8.95 17.75
CA ASP A 174 -14.83 10.07 18.65
C ASP A 174 -13.90 11.11 18.01
N ALA A 175 -12.83 10.64 17.34
CA ALA A 175 -11.90 11.52 16.64
C ALA A 175 -12.57 12.28 15.47
N ILE A 176 -13.45 11.62 14.70
CA ILE A 176 -14.22 12.25 13.62
C ILE A 176 -15.17 13.31 14.19
N GLN A 177 -15.84 13.00 15.30
CA GLN A 177 -16.75 13.94 15.94
C GLN A 177 -16.01 15.17 16.49
N GLU A 178 -14.86 14.97 17.15
CA GLU A 178 -14.00 16.07 17.62
C GLU A 178 -13.52 16.94 16.44
N GLU A 179 -13.11 16.34 15.32
CA GLU A 179 -12.70 17.08 14.12
C GLU A 179 -13.85 17.90 13.52
N LYS A 180 -15.06 17.34 13.48
CA LYS A 180 -16.27 18.04 13.03
C LYS A 180 -16.57 19.25 13.91
N GLU A 181 -16.52 19.09 15.24
CA GLU A 181 -16.77 20.17 16.20
C GLU A 181 -15.73 21.30 16.08
N LEU A 182 -14.45 20.96 15.99
CA LEU A 182 -13.37 21.93 15.79
C LEU A 182 -13.52 22.69 14.47
N THR A 183 -13.95 22.01 13.40
CA THR A 183 -14.18 22.64 12.09
C THR A 183 -15.34 23.63 12.17
N LEU A 184 -16.46 23.26 12.80
CA LEU A 184 -17.60 24.17 13.01
C LEU A 184 -17.23 25.37 13.89
N GLN A 185 -16.42 25.18 14.94
CA GLN A 185 -15.92 26.28 15.77
C GLN A 185 -14.99 27.23 15.01
N SER A 186 -14.19 26.71 14.06
CA SER A 186 -13.32 27.52 13.22
C SER A 186 -14.08 28.40 12.23
N GLN A 187 -15.24 27.93 11.74
CA GLN A 187 -16.11 28.66 10.82
C GLN A 187 -16.93 29.76 11.52
N LYS A 188 -17.17 29.64 12.83
CA LYS A 188 -17.94 30.60 13.64
C LYS A 188 -17.13 31.79 14.17
N ARG A 189 -15.81 31.87 13.93
CA ARG A 189 -15.02 33.05 14.33
C ARG A 189 -15.24 34.18 13.32
N PRO A 190 -15.72 35.38 13.73
CA PRO A 190 -15.75 36.53 12.85
C PRO A 190 -14.31 36.91 12.44
N LEU A 191 -14.12 37.25 11.17
CA LEU A 191 -12.88 37.84 10.67
C LEU A 191 -12.70 39.21 11.34
N ALA A 192 -11.75 39.33 12.27
CA ALA A 192 -11.36 40.62 12.82
C ALA A 192 -10.64 41.44 11.72
N PRO A 193 -10.95 42.74 11.54
CA PRO A 193 -10.38 43.55 10.45
C PRO A 193 -8.88 43.80 10.53
N SER A 194 -8.22 43.51 11.66
CA SER A 194 -6.80 43.82 11.88
C SER A 194 -5.80 42.84 11.27
N ASP A 195 -6.25 41.67 10.80
CA ASP A 195 -5.34 40.58 10.39
C ASP A 195 -5.11 40.51 8.87
N ALA A 196 -5.62 41.49 8.11
CA ALA A 196 -5.54 41.51 6.65
C ALA A 196 -4.18 41.98 6.10
N GLN A 197 -3.35 42.67 6.89
CA GLN A 197 -2.14 43.34 6.39
C GLN A 197 -0.80 42.61 6.66
N ASN A 198 -0.77 41.54 7.47
CA ASN A 198 0.47 40.80 7.77
C ASN A 198 0.47 39.35 7.25
N ARG A 199 -0.25 39.07 6.15
CA ARG A 199 -0.45 37.71 5.64
C ARG A 199 0.59 37.22 4.63
N CYS A 200 1.75 37.87 4.55
CA CYS A 200 2.76 37.56 3.53
C CYS A 200 4.07 36.93 4.03
N ASP A 201 4.30 36.57 5.30
CA ASP A 201 5.56 35.85 5.61
C ASP A 201 5.67 34.93 6.84
N VAL A 202 4.60 34.68 7.63
CA VAL A 202 4.65 33.62 8.64
C VAL A 202 3.28 32.96 8.74
N GLY A 203 3.13 31.79 8.13
CA GLY A 203 1.89 31.02 8.14
C GLY A 203 1.53 30.50 9.54
N GLU A 204 0.91 31.34 10.37
CA GLU A 204 0.09 30.88 11.49
C GLU A 204 -1.26 30.44 10.95
N THR A 205 -1.29 29.21 10.43
CA THR A 205 -2.55 28.48 10.22
C THR A 205 -3.27 28.38 11.57
N PRO A 206 -4.62 28.51 11.61
CA PRO A 206 -5.39 28.19 12.80
C PRO A 206 -4.96 26.83 13.33
N LYS A 207 -5.00 26.62 14.65
CA LYS A 207 -4.82 25.30 15.29
C LYS A 207 -5.91 24.31 14.82
N LYS A 208 -5.97 23.97 13.54
CA LYS A 208 -6.12 22.57 13.17
C LYS A 208 -5.01 21.90 13.95
N ARG A 209 -5.35 21.03 14.90
CA ARG A 209 -4.49 19.86 15.08
C ARG A 209 -4.37 19.33 13.66
N ARG A 210 -3.27 19.66 12.97
CA ARG A 210 -2.94 18.99 11.72
C ARG A 210 -3.20 17.52 12.03
N PRO A 211 -3.88 16.76 11.14
CA PRO A 211 -3.80 15.31 11.28
C PRO A 211 -2.32 15.06 11.47
N CYS A 212 -1.93 14.50 12.63
CA CYS A 212 -0.56 14.06 12.83
C CYS A 212 -0.23 13.33 11.54
N SER A 213 0.70 13.92 10.79
CA SER A 213 1.02 13.58 9.41
C SER A 213 0.92 12.08 9.22
N SER A 214 0.34 11.60 8.11
CA SER A 214 0.32 10.19 7.71
C SER A 214 1.57 9.40 8.12
N GLN A 215 2.75 10.04 8.10
CA GLN A 215 4.02 9.53 8.65
C GLN A 215 3.97 8.94 10.07
N GLN A 216 3.24 9.53 11.04
CA GLN A 216 3.14 8.99 12.40
C GLN A 216 2.17 7.81 12.52
N GLU A 217 1.14 7.77 11.67
CA GLU A 217 0.29 6.57 11.52
C GLU A 217 1.11 5.45 10.91
N ASP A 218 1.80 5.74 9.80
CA ASP A 218 2.64 4.79 9.08
C ASP A 218 3.76 4.26 9.98
N GLU A 219 4.34 5.09 10.85
CA GLU A 219 5.37 4.67 11.82
C GLU A 219 4.79 3.80 12.96
N ASN A 220 3.63 4.16 13.52
CA ASN A 220 2.95 3.36 14.55
C ASN A 220 2.41 2.02 14.02
N VAL A 221 1.99 1.99 12.76
CA VAL A 221 1.58 0.77 12.07
C VAL A 221 2.82 -0.05 11.70
N ALA A 222 3.88 0.56 11.16
CA ALA A 222 5.11 -0.14 10.76
C ALA A 222 5.83 -0.78 11.96
N THR A 223 5.75 -0.19 13.15
CA THR A 223 6.31 -0.79 14.37
C THR A 223 5.53 -2.02 14.84
N ARG A 224 4.22 -2.09 14.59
CA ARG A 224 3.35 -3.22 14.97
C ARG A 224 3.17 -4.27 13.89
N VAL A 225 3.29 -3.85 12.64
CA VAL A 225 3.16 -4.61 11.40
C VAL A 225 4.33 -4.27 10.48
N PRO A 226 5.57 -4.65 10.85
CA PRO A 226 6.72 -4.42 9.98
C PRO A 226 6.61 -5.24 8.70
N LYS A 227 6.88 -4.61 7.53
CA LYS A 227 6.87 -5.28 6.21
C LYS A 227 7.85 -6.45 6.11
N SER A 228 8.91 -6.45 6.93
CA SER A 228 9.89 -7.53 7.03
C SER A 228 9.34 -8.80 7.67
N ARG A 229 8.12 -8.77 8.22
CA ARG A 229 7.49 -9.91 8.87
C ARG A 229 6.12 -10.17 8.30
N PHE A 230 5.98 -11.32 7.67
CA PHE A 230 4.71 -11.76 7.16
C PHE A 230 3.88 -12.37 8.29
N TYR A 231 2.97 -11.59 8.87
CA TYR A 231 1.99 -12.10 9.85
C TYR A 231 0.80 -12.82 9.19
N CYS A 232 0.98 -13.23 7.91
CA CYS A 232 -0.05 -13.67 6.97
C CYS A 232 -1.22 -12.67 6.82
N SER A 233 -2.08 -12.83 5.83
CA SER A 233 -3.39 -12.15 5.71
C SER A 233 -4.37 -12.49 6.86
N SER A 234 -3.84 -12.82 8.03
CA SER A 234 -4.56 -13.34 9.18
C SER A 234 -5.26 -12.24 9.96
N THR A 235 -6.26 -12.65 10.74
CA THR A 235 -6.92 -11.83 11.78
C THR A 235 -5.92 -11.09 12.66
N ALA A 236 -4.73 -11.65 12.92
CA ALA A 236 -3.70 -11.00 13.74
C ALA A 236 -3.15 -9.71 13.12
N ASN A 237 -3.12 -9.58 11.79
CA ASN A 237 -2.72 -8.34 11.13
C ASN A 237 -3.76 -7.23 11.37
N LYS A 238 -5.05 -7.54 11.18
CA LYS A 238 -6.16 -6.62 11.45
C LYS A 238 -6.12 -6.11 12.90
N LEU A 239 -5.89 -7.02 13.86
CA LEU A 239 -5.79 -6.66 15.29
C LEU A 239 -4.58 -5.77 15.62
N ARG A 240 -3.45 -5.94 14.93
CA ARG A 240 -2.25 -5.09 15.13
C ARG A 240 -2.46 -3.69 14.57
N VAL A 241 -3.10 -3.58 13.41
CA VAL A 241 -3.51 -2.27 12.86
C VAL A 241 -4.51 -1.60 13.79
N ALA A 242 -5.51 -2.35 14.29
CA ALA A 242 -6.46 -1.83 15.26
C ALA A 242 -5.76 -1.34 16.56
N ALA A 243 -4.77 -2.08 17.08
CA ALA A 243 -3.97 -1.64 18.21
C ALA A 243 -3.17 -0.35 17.92
N ALA A 244 -2.64 -0.19 16.70
CA ALA A 244 -1.98 1.05 16.29
C ALA A 244 -2.95 2.24 16.27
N VAL A 245 -4.17 2.04 15.75
CA VAL A 245 -5.25 3.04 15.75
C VAL A 245 -5.65 3.41 17.17
N CYS A 246 -5.84 2.42 18.04
CA CYS A 246 -6.10 2.62 19.46
C CYS A 246 -5.03 3.49 20.12
N GLN A 247 -3.74 3.20 19.90
CA GLN A 247 -2.66 4.02 20.47
C GLN A 247 -2.67 5.45 19.92
N LYS A 248 -2.95 5.63 18.62
CA LYS A 248 -3.01 6.97 18.02
C LYS A 248 -4.10 7.82 18.68
N ASN A 249 -5.32 7.29 18.72
CA ASN A 249 -6.50 8.04 19.11
C ASN A 249 -6.65 8.15 20.64
N ARG A 250 -6.43 7.05 21.38
CA ARG A 250 -6.57 6.98 22.85
C ARG A 250 -5.25 7.14 23.60
N GLY A 251 -4.12 7.22 22.91
CA GLY A 251 -2.80 7.31 23.56
C GLY A 251 -2.39 6.01 24.26
N ALA A 252 -1.57 6.11 25.30
CA ALA A 252 -1.13 4.93 26.05
C ALA A 252 -2.26 4.26 26.87
N ALA A 253 -3.38 4.95 27.09
CA ALA A 253 -4.49 4.47 27.90
C ALA A 253 -5.30 3.34 27.26
N HIS A 254 -5.22 3.15 25.93
CA HIS A 254 -6.02 2.13 25.22
C HIS A 254 -5.86 0.70 25.79
N VAL A 255 -4.68 0.34 26.29
CA VAL A 255 -4.46 -0.98 26.90
C VAL A 255 -5.31 -1.18 28.16
N VAL A 256 -5.58 -0.11 28.92
CA VAL A 256 -6.45 -0.14 30.10
C VAL A 256 -7.91 -0.34 29.67
N GLU A 257 -8.35 0.42 28.67
CA GLU A 257 -9.71 0.35 28.09
C GLU A 257 -10.00 -1.04 27.51
N ILE A 258 -9.06 -1.60 26.75
CA ILE A 258 -9.20 -2.95 26.17
C ILE A 258 -9.28 -4.02 27.26
N ASN A 259 -8.46 -3.93 28.32
CA ASN A 259 -8.55 -4.87 29.44
C ASN A 259 -9.96 -4.81 30.08
N GLN A 260 -10.48 -3.61 30.33
CA GLN A 260 -11.81 -3.42 30.91
C GLN A 260 -12.91 -3.99 30.01
N LYS A 261 -12.87 -3.75 28.69
CA LYS A 261 -13.81 -4.32 27.72
C LYS A 261 -13.77 -5.85 27.68
N CYS A 262 -12.59 -6.44 27.85
CA CYS A 262 -12.44 -7.89 27.97
C CYS A 262 -12.88 -8.47 29.33
N GLY A 263 -13.37 -7.65 30.27
CA GLY A 263 -13.68 -8.07 31.64
C GLY A 263 -12.44 -8.45 32.45
N LEU A 264 -11.24 -8.00 32.03
CA LEU A 264 -9.98 -8.27 32.70
C LEU A 264 -9.56 -7.06 33.55
N SER A 265 -8.97 -7.32 34.72
CA SER A 265 -8.36 -6.25 35.51
C SER A 265 -7.12 -5.69 34.79
N PRO A 266 -7.03 -4.38 34.51
CA PRO A 266 -5.84 -3.78 33.92
C PRO A 266 -4.59 -3.94 34.81
N GLY A 267 -4.78 -3.93 36.14
CA GLY A 267 -3.71 -3.96 37.13
C GLY A 267 -3.08 -2.59 37.41
N GLY A 268 -2.73 -2.35 38.67
CA GLY A 268 -2.18 -1.06 39.13
C GLY A 268 -0.87 -0.68 38.45
N VAL A 269 0.03 -1.65 38.23
CA VAL A 269 1.31 -1.44 37.54
C VAL A 269 1.10 -0.97 36.10
N THR A 270 0.18 -1.60 35.37
CA THR A 270 -0.19 -1.21 34.00
C THR A 270 -0.71 0.21 33.98
N MET A 271 -1.68 0.55 34.84
CA MET A 271 -2.26 1.90 34.88
C MET A 271 -1.20 2.97 35.17
N LYS A 272 -0.32 2.73 36.15
CA LYS A 272 0.79 3.64 36.50
C LYS A 272 1.74 3.84 35.32
N TYR A 273 2.17 2.76 34.67
CA TYR A 273 3.08 2.83 33.53
C TYR A 273 2.43 3.57 32.35
N ARG A 274 1.18 3.25 32.01
CA ARG A 274 0.47 3.89 30.89
C ARG A 274 0.22 5.38 31.14
N LYS A 275 -0.12 5.77 32.37
CA LYS A 275 -0.23 7.19 32.75
C LYS A 275 1.09 7.94 32.54
N LEU A 276 2.21 7.39 33.03
CA LEU A 276 3.54 7.99 32.85
C LEU A 276 3.95 8.05 31.36
N ALA A 277 3.62 7.03 30.58
CA ALA A 277 3.89 7.01 29.14
C ALA A 277 3.11 8.11 28.41
N GLU A 278 1.86 8.35 28.81
CA GLU A 278 1.01 9.42 28.26
C GLU A 278 1.54 10.81 28.62
N GLU A 279 1.95 11.04 29.87
CA GLU A 279 2.59 12.28 30.30
C GLU A 279 3.86 12.58 29.50
N ARG A 280 4.70 11.56 29.24
CA ARG A 280 5.88 11.70 28.37
C ARG A 280 5.50 12.05 26.93
N ARG A 281 4.43 11.44 26.39
CA ARG A 281 3.91 11.73 25.04
C ARG A 281 3.45 13.19 24.94
N GLN A 282 2.69 13.66 25.93
CA GLN A 282 2.21 15.05 25.98
C GLN A 282 3.35 16.05 26.07
N LYS A 283 4.34 15.82 26.95
CA LYS A 283 5.55 16.65 27.05
C LYS A 283 6.31 16.71 25.72
N LYS A 284 6.47 15.57 25.03
CA LYS A 284 7.12 15.50 23.71
C LYS A 284 6.32 16.26 22.65
N CYS A 285 5.00 16.12 22.63
CA CYS A 285 4.12 16.83 21.68
C CYS A 285 4.18 18.35 21.89
N ALA A 286 4.11 18.81 23.15
CA ALA A 286 4.24 20.22 23.49
C ALA A 286 5.61 20.79 23.06
N LEU A 287 6.70 20.06 23.33
CA LEU A 287 8.04 20.45 22.89
C LEU A 287 8.13 20.54 21.36
N GLN A 288 7.56 19.58 20.63
CA GLN A 288 7.55 19.56 19.16
C GLN A 288 6.80 20.74 18.53
N GLN A 289 5.86 21.33 19.26
CA GLN A 289 5.12 22.51 18.81
C GLN A 289 5.91 23.81 18.97
N THR A 290 6.97 23.83 19.80
CA THR A 290 7.79 25.03 20.01
C THR A 290 8.55 25.44 18.75
N VAL A 291 8.71 26.76 18.56
CA VAL A 291 9.47 27.34 17.43
C VAL A 291 10.93 26.87 17.47
N GLN A 292 11.55 26.81 18.65
CA GLN A 292 12.92 26.36 18.83
C GLN A 292 13.13 24.92 18.34
N PHE A 293 12.21 24.00 18.68
CA PHE A 293 12.28 22.62 18.21
C PHE A 293 12.11 22.53 16.69
N ARG A 294 11.18 23.30 16.11
CA ARG A 294 10.98 23.35 14.64
C ARG A 294 12.23 23.87 13.92
N ARG A 295 12.86 24.95 14.42
CA ARG A 295 14.11 25.50 13.88
C ARG A 295 15.25 24.49 13.97
N ARG A 296 15.43 23.86 15.14
CA ARG A 296 16.45 22.82 15.36
C ARG A 296 16.25 21.63 14.41
N ARG A 297 15.00 21.20 14.17
CA ARG A 297 14.67 20.12 13.23
C ARG A 297 15.06 20.48 11.79
N LEU A 298 14.77 21.70 11.35
CA LEU A 298 15.14 22.16 10.01
C LEU A 298 16.67 22.24 9.84
N LEU A 299 17.38 22.74 10.85
CA LEU A 299 18.84 22.79 10.86
C LEU A 299 19.45 21.38 10.77
N LEU A 300 18.98 20.44 11.61
CA LEU A 300 19.46 19.06 11.60
C LEU A 300 19.15 18.36 10.27
N LYS A 301 17.98 18.62 9.68
CA LYS A 301 17.63 18.12 8.35
C LYS A 301 18.61 18.66 7.30
N GLY A 302 18.87 19.97 7.28
CA GLY A 302 19.84 20.56 6.35
C GLY A 302 21.27 20.01 6.52
N ASN A 303 21.69 19.72 7.75
CA ASN A 303 22.98 19.07 8.00
C ASN A 303 23.01 17.62 7.51
N ALA A 304 21.95 16.85 7.74
CA ALA A 304 21.82 15.49 7.25
C ALA A 304 21.81 15.44 5.71
N ASP A 305 21.05 16.35 5.08
CA ASP A 305 20.99 16.48 3.62
C ASP A 305 22.37 16.81 3.04
N ARG A 306 23.15 17.70 3.70
CA ARG A 306 24.54 18.01 3.31
C ARG A 306 25.48 16.81 3.39
N VAL A 307 25.37 16.01 4.46
CA VAL A 307 26.18 14.79 4.63
C VAL A 307 25.79 13.75 3.57
N SER A 308 24.49 13.53 3.37
CA SER A 308 23.97 12.61 2.35
C SER A 308 24.43 13.03 0.95
N ASN A 309 24.33 14.32 0.61
CA ASN A 309 24.77 14.84 -0.68
C ASN A 309 26.28 14.67 -0.90
N ARG A 310 27.10 14.83 0.15
CA ARG A 310 28.55 14.58 0.08
C ARG A 310 28.87 13.10 -0.15
N VAL A 311 28.15 12.20 0.51
CA VAL A 311 28.31 10.74 0.32
C VAL A 311 27.89 10.34 -1.10
N VAL A 312 26.74 10.80 -1.57
CA VAL A 312 26.25 10.58 -2.95
C VAL A 312 27.22 11.15 -3.99
N ALA A 313 27.80 12.32 -3.75
CA ALA A 313 28.79 12.92 -4.65
C ALA A 313 30.11 12.15 -4.70
N ARG A 314 30.50 11.47 -3.60
CA ARG A 314 31.74 10.68 -3.53
C ARG A 314 31.59 9.28 -4.11
N GLU A 315 30.47 8.62 -3.81
CA GLU A 315 30.27 7.18 -4.08
C GLU A 315 29.40 6.94 -5.33
N GLY A 316 28.85 8.00 -5.93
CA GLY A 316 27.78 7.87 -6.89
C GLY A 316 26.49 7.40 -6.23
N LEU A 317 25.44 7.23 -7.03
CA LEU A 317 24.12 6.84 -6.55
C LEU A 317 24.09 5.33 -6.22
N THR A 318 24.33 4.97 -4.96
CA THR A 318 24.42 3.56 -4.50
C THR A 318 23.06 2.96 -4.10
N TYR A 319 22.10 3.76 -3.62
CA TYR A 319 20.76 3.28 -3.23
C TYR A 319 19.71 4.41 -3.28
N VAL A 320 18.56 4.17 -3.91
CA VAL A 320 17.41 5.08 -3.89
C VAL A 320 16.28 4.46 -3.06
N SER A 321 16.04 5.00 -1.87
CA SER A 321 14.80 4.69 -1.13
C SER A 321 13.62 5.31 -1.86
N GLY A 322 12.64 4.50 -2.28
CA GLY A 322 11.43 5.01 -2.94
C GLY A 322 11.36 4.79 -4.45
N MET A 323 12.03 3.78 -5.02
CA MET A 323 11.73 3.26 -6.36
C MET A 323 10.32 2.63 -6.50
N GLY A 324 9.39 2.94 -5.58
CA GLY A 324 7.99 2.56 -5.65
C GLY A 324 7.11 3.81 -5.58
N ASN A 325 6.57 4.19 -6.75
CA ASN A 325 5.28 4.81 -7.06
C ASN A 325 4.77 6.00 -6.21
N THR A 326 5.54 6.57 -5.29
CA THR A 326 5.04 7.56 -4.32
C THR A 326 5.13 8.99 -4.82
N MET A 327 6.16 9.35 -5.60
CA MET A 327 6.16 10.63 -6.31
C MET A 327 5.19 10.62 -7.51
N GLU A 328 5.02 9.48 -8.18
CA GLU A 328 4.05 9.32 -9.28
C GLU A 328 2.60 9.51 -8.81
N ARG A 329 2.24 9.01 -7.62
CA ARG A 329 0.89 9.15 -7.04
C ARG A 329 0.53 10.57 -6.61
N ALA A 330 1.47 11.31 -6.01
CA ALA A 330 1.22 12.69 -5.59
C ALA A 330 1.13 13.65 -6.79
N VAL A 331 1.92 13.41 -7.84
CA VAL A 331 1.86 14.19 -9.09
C VAL A 331 0.59 13.87 -9.88
N ALA A 332 0.18 12.60 -9.96
CA ALA A 332 -1.07 12.18 -10.61
C ALA A 332 -2.33 12.70 -9.89
N ALA A 333 -2.29 12.79 -8.55
CA ALA A 333 -3.39 13.35 -7.75
C ALA A 333 -3.41 14.90 -7.74
N ALA A 334 -2.26 15.55 -7.96
CA ALA A 334 -2.18 17.02 -8.05
C ALA A 334 -2.55 17.57 -9.43
N THR A 335 -2.55 16.74 -10.48
CA THR A 335 -3.01 17.10 -11.82
C THR A 335 -4.44 16.62 -12.05
N ASP A 336 -5.40 17.34 -11.47
CA ASP A 336 -6.81 17.21 -11.82
C ASP A 336 -7.04 17.83 -13.21
N THR A 337 -6.59 17.14 -14.26
CA THR A 337 -6.39 17.76 -15.59
C THR A 337 -7.67 17.89 -16.42
N PHE A 338 -8.79 17.30 -16.01
CA PHE A 338 -10.07 17.52 -16.71
C PHE A 338 -11.18 17.34 -15.68
N GLY A 339 -11.80 18.44 -15.26
CA GLY A 339 -13.04 18.41 -14.49
C GLY A 339 -14.18 17.73 -15.29
N SER A 340 -15.44 18.04 -14.97
CA SER A 340 -16.62 17.51 -15.68
C SER A 340 -16.70 17.84 -17.20
N TRP A 341 -15.68 18.47 -17.78
CA TRP A 341 -15.64 18.87 -19.19
C TRP A 341 -15.35 17.67 -20.11
N MET A 342 -16.12 17.56 -21.19
CA MET A 342 -15.96 16.57 -22.26
C MET A 342 -16.05 17.27 -23.61
N PRO A 343 -15.18 16.93 -24.58
CA PRO A 343 -15.30 17.46 -25.93
C PRO A 343 -16.52 16.89 -26.65
N LEU A 344 -17.15 17.70 -27.49
CA LEU A 344 -18.15 17.24 -28.45
C LEU A 344 -17.45 16.45 -29.56
N GLN A 345 -18.08 15.37 -30.02
CA GLN A 345 -17.56 14.61 -31.15
C GLN A 345 -18.10 15.21 -32.45
N LYS A 346 -17.21 15.71 -33.31
CA LYS A 346 -17.56 16.09 -34.67
C LYS A 346 -17.67 14.83 -35.56
N PRO A 347 -18.57 14.82 -36.55
CA PRO A 347 -18.58 13.80 -37.59
C PRO A 347 -17.23 13.72 -38.30
N LEU A 348 -16.86 12.52 -38.73
CA LEU A 348 -15.66 12.31 -39.51
C LEU A 348 -15.87 12.86 -40.92
N GLU A 349 -15.03 13.81 -41.32
CA GLU A 349 -15.07 14.42 -42.66
C GLU A 349 -14.34 13.55 -43.68
N ASP A 350 -14.79 13.53 -44.93
CA ASP A 350 -14.20 12.70 -46.00
C ASP A 350 -12.75 13.09 -46.34
N HIS A 351 -12.40 14.37 -46.23
CA HIS A 351 -11.06 14.92 -46.50
C HIS A 351 -10.14 14.96 -45.26
N CYS A 352 -10.48 14.24 -44.19
CA CYS A 352 -9.65 14.14 -42.98
C CYS A 352 -8.23 13.65 -43.30
N GLN A 353 -7.22 14.33 -42.72
CA GLN A 353 -5.81 13.99 -42.93
C GLN A 353 -5.23 13.14 -41.81
N PHE A 354 -4.23 12.31 -42.13
CA PHE A 354 -3.54 11.47 -41.15
C PHE A 354 -2.19 12.10 -40.81
N VAL A 355 -1.99 12.34 -39.52
CA VAL A 355 -0.75 12.92 -38.99
C VAL A 355 -0.09 11.87 -38.11
N ILE A 356 1.05 11.36 -38.56
CA ILE A 356 1.88 10.47 -37.75
C ILE A 356 2.52 11.32 -36.66
N VAL A 357 2.44 10.87 -35.41
CA VAL A 357 3.00 11.58 -34.26
C VAL A 357 3.76 10.60 -33.38
N ASP A 358 4.89 11.06 -32.87
CA ASP A 358 5.69 10.38 -31.86
C ASP A 358 6.25 11.40 -30.86
N ILE A 359 6.46 10.98 -29.60
CA ILE A 359 7.01 11.83 -28.55
C ILE A 359 8.14 11.14 -27.79
N GLU A 360 9.18 11.91 -27.49
CA GLU A 360 10.17 11.52 -26.48
C GLU A 360 9.84 12.15 -25.14
N THR A 361 10.01 11.38 -24.07
CA THR A 361 9.60 11.80 -22.72
C THR A 361 10.66 11.51 -21.67
N THR A 362 10.56 12.17 -20.53
CA THR A 362 11.50 11.96 -19.40
C THR A 362 11.36 10.58 -18.73
N GLY A 363 10.36 9.76 -19.06
CA GLY A 363 10.09 8.47 -18.43
C GLY A 363 8.90 7.73 -19.03
N PHE A 364 8.55 6.57 -18.49
CA PHE A 364 7.51 5.69 -19.07
C PHE A 364 6.14 5.76 -18.34
N GLY A 365 6.02 6.59 -17.30
CA GLY A 365 4.82 6.71 -16.47
C GLY A 365 4.00 7.95 -16.77
N ALA A 366 2.78 8.04 -16.26
CA ALA A 366 1.84 9.15 -16.49
C ALA A 366 2.34 10.54 -16.00
N GLY A 367 3.41 10.56 -15.20
CA GLY A 367 4.09 11.77 -14.73
C GLY A 367 5.18 12.29 -15.67
N ALA A 368 5.52 11.56 -16.74
CA ALA A 368 6.56 11.95 -17.67
C ALA A 368 6.22 13.27 -18.38
N GLN A 369 7.25 14.04 -18.72
CA GLN A 369 7.15 15.28 -19.48
C GLN A 369 7.66 15.05 -20.88
N ILE A 370 7.00 15.65 -21.86
CA ILE A 370 7.44 15.64 -23.26
C ILE A 370 8.72 16.46 -23.36
N VAL A 371 9.70 15.92 -24.06
CA VAL A 371 11.02 16.50 -24.32
C VAL A 371 11.22 16.74 -25.81
N GLN A 372 10.71 15.84 -26.65
CA GLN A 372 10.64 16.04 -28.09
C GLN A 372 9.23 15.68 -28.54
N VAL A 373 8.66 16.48 -29.43
CA VAL A 373 7.46 16.11 -30.18
C VAL A 373 7.80 16.18 -31.66
N ALA A 374 7.43 15.13 -32.38
CA ALA A 374 7.56 15.10 -33.82
C ALA A 374 6.25 14.67 -34.46
N ALA A 375 6.00 15.20 -35.66
CA ALA A 375 4.85 14.85 -36.44
C ALA A 375 5.15 14.92 -37.94
N LYS A 376 4.50 14.05 -38.70
CA LYS A 376 4.60 13.98 -40.16
C LYS A 376 3.22 13.86 -40.78
N CYS A 377 2.93 14.72 -41.74
CA CYS A 377 1.70 14.68 -42.53
C CYS A 377 2.06 14.84 -44.00
N GLN A 378 2.02 13.73 -44.74
CA GLN A 378 2.49 13.71 -46.13
C GLN A 378 3.94 14.24 -46.24
N MET A 379 4.13 15.36 -46.95
CA MET A 379 5.41 16.05 -47.12
C MET A 379 5.73 17.07 -46.02
N LEU A 380 4.78 17.35 -45.12
CA LEU A 380 4.99 18.28 -44.01
C LEU A 380 5.60 17.53 -42.82
N GLU A 381 6.64 18.12 -42.23
CA GLU A 381 7.34 17.59 -41.06
C GLU A 381 7.42 18.64 -39.95
N PHE A 382 7.30 18.18 -38.72
CA PHE A 382 7.42 18.97 -37.51
C PHE A 382 8.28 18.19 -36.52
N SER A 383 9.27 18.86 -35.93
CA SER A 383 10.09 18.29 -34.86
C SER A 383 10.64 19.42 -34.01
N GLN A 384 10.31 19.44 -32.73
CA GLN A 384 10.83 20.43 -31.80
C GLN A 384 11.16 19.78 -30.45
N TYR A 385 12.25 20.27 -29.85
CA TYR A 385 12.61 19.92 -28.48
C TYR A 385 12.14 20.99 -27.51
N MET A 386 11.83 20.57 -26.29
CA MET A 386 11.48 21.44 -25.17
C MET A 386 12.17 20.99 -23.89
N MET A 387 12.53 21.95 -23.04
CA MET A 387 13.19 21.65 -21.77
C MET A 387 12.21 21.03 -20.76
N PRO A 388 12.50 19.85 -20.20
CA PRO A 388 11.74 19.33 -19.07
C PRO A 388 12.11 20.05 -17.78
N THR A 389 11.15 20.10 -16.85
CA THR A 389 11.36 20.56 -15.47
C THR A 389 11.69 19.41 -14.51
N THR A 390 11.41 18.18 -14.93
CA THR A 390 11.71 16.94 -14.18
C THR A 390 12.98 16.28 -14.67
N SER A 391 13.71 15.60 -13.78
CA SER A 391 14.85 14.76 -14.16
C SER A 391 14.43 13.57 -15.02
N PHE A 392 15.32 13.13 -15.91
CA PHE A 392 15.12 11.90 -16.70
C PHE A 392 15.19 10.66 -15.81
N ASN A 393 14.31 9.70 -16.09
CA ASN A 393 14.53 8.32 -15.71
C ASN A 393 15.79 7.80 -16.43
N HIS A 394 16.70 7.15 -15.71
CA HIS A 394 17.94 6.64 -16.28
C HIS A 394 17.72 5.74 -17.51
N ILE A 395 16.70 4.87 -17.47
CA ILE A 395 16.36 3.96 -18.58
C ILE A 395 15.80 4.74 -19.78
N ALA A 396 15.04 5.81 -19.55
CA ALA A 396 14.55 6.67 -20.64
C ALA A 396 15.69 7.44 -21.29
N SER A 397 16.61 7.97 -20.49
CA SER A 397 17.82 8.65 -20.98
C SER A 397 18.72 7.72 -21.80
N GLU A 398 18.92 6.48 -21.32
CA GLU A 398 19.70 5.46 -22.02
C GLU A 398 19.08 5.05 -23.37
N LYS A 399 17.75 4.91 -23.44
CA LYS A 399 17.07 4.53 -24.68
C LYS A 399 17.03 5.66 -25.70
N THR A 400 16.65 6.87 -25.27
CA THR A 400 16.43 8.02 -26.15
C THR A 400 17.71 8.78 -26.48
N GLY A 401 18.79 8.51 -25.75
CA GLY A 401 20.01 9.32 -25.82
C GLY A 401 19.81 10.76 -25.34
N LEU A 402 18.64 11.11 -24.78
CA LEU A 402 18.33 12.44 -24.27
C LEU A 402 18.76 12.59 -22.80
N SER A 403 19.48 13.66 -22.49
CA SER A 403 19.87 13.99 -21.12
C SER A 403 19.98 15.50 -20.91
N VAL A 404 19.93 15.95 -19.65
CA VAL A 404 20.15 17.37 -19.31
C VAL A 404 21.47 17.50 -18.56
N HIS A 405 22.41 18.23 -19.15
CA HIS A 405 23.72 18.53 -18.56
C HIS A 405 23.95 20.05 -18.55
N GLY A 406 24.30 20.60 -17.38
CA GLY A 406 24.57 22.04 -17.26
C GLY A 406 23.39 22.95 -17.64
N GLY A 407 22.15 22.47 -17.49
CA GLY A 407 20.94 23.21 -17.88
C GLY A 407 20.64 23.19 -19.39
N GLN A 408 21.34 22.38 -20.17
CA GLN A 408 21.15 22.23 -21.62
C GLN A 408 20.67 20.81 -21.94
N LEU A 409 19.75 20.68 -22.90
CA LEU A 409 19.31 19.39 -23.42
C LEU A 409 20.33 18.86 -24.42
N MET A 410 20.71 17.60 -24.23
CA MET A 410 21.68 16.88 -25.05
C MET A 410 20.98 15.68 -25.68
N TYR A 411 21.20 15.44 -26.98
CA TYR A 411 20.85 14.21 -27.69
C TYR A 411 22.14 13.54 -28.16
N ASN A 412 22.41 12.32 -27.70
CA ASN A 412 23.64 11.57 -28.00
C ASN A 412 24.91 12.42 -27.78
N SER A 413 24.97 13.11 -26.64
CA SER A 413 26.05 14.03 -26.25
C SER A 413 26.23 15.28 -27.12
N LYS A 414 25.28 15.60 -28.01
CA LYS A 414 25.24 16.85 -28.77
C LYS A 414 24.13 17.75 -28.23
N ARG A 415 24.42 19.04 -28.08
CA ARG A 415 23.40 20.02 -27.67
C ARG A 415 22.33 20.14 -28.76
N VAL A 416 21.07 20.14 -28.35
CA VAL A 416 19.93 20.44 -29.23
C VAL A 416 19.30 21.76 -28.84
N ASP A 417 18.72 22.46 -29.82
CA ASP A 417 17.98 23.69 -29.57
C ASP A 417 16.60 23.36 -29.01
N THR A 418 16.21 24.11 -27.98
CA THR A 418 14.94 23.90 -27.28
C THR A 418 14.10 25.17 -27.30
N SER A 419 12.81 25.01 -27.54
CA SER A 419 11.81 26.08 -27.43
C SER A 419 11.01 25.95 -26.12
N PRO A 420 10.44 27.04 -25.58
CA PRO A 420 9.55 26.97 -24.42
C PRO A 420 8.35 26.06 -24.70
N PRO A 421 7.92 25.19 -23.77
CA PRO A 421 6.82 24.23 -24.00
C PRO A 421 5.52 24.87 -24.50
N ALA A 422 5.20 26.09 -24.05
CA ALA A 422 4.03 26.84 -24.51
C ALA A 422 4.14 27.29 -25.98
N GLN A 423 5.35 27.62 -26.45
CA GLN A 423 5.59 27.97 -27.84
C GLN A 423 5.48 26.72 -28.72
N VAL A 424 6.10 25.61 -28.29
CA VAL A 424 6.01 24.34 -29.03
C VAL A 424 4.56 23.86 -29.15
N ALA A 425 3.71 24.10 -28.14
CA ALA A 425 2.29 23.76 -28.19
C ALA A 425 1.55 24.54 -29.27
N ARG A 426 1.83 25.85 -29.41
CA ARG A 426 1.27 26.68 -30.48
C ARG A 426 1.78 26.27 -31.85
N ASP A 427 3.10 26.07 -31.98
CA ASP A 427 3.70 25.67 -33.25
C ASP A 427 3.18 24.28 -33.71
N PHE A 428 2.92 23.38 -32.77
CA PHE A 428 2.32 22.08 -33.04
C PHE A 428 0.87 22.22 -33.50
N MET A 429 0.07 23.08 -32.87
CA MET A 429 -1.27 23.40 -33.35
C MET A 429 -1.24 24.01 -34.75
N ASP A 430 -0.39 25.00 -35.01
CA ASP A 430 -0.21 25.62 -36.33
C ASP A 430 0.17 24.57 -37.40
N PHE A 431 1.01 23.60 -37.03
CA PHE A 431 1.33 22.47 -37.90
C PHE A 431 0.10 21.63 -38.22
N LEU A 432 -0.71 21.25 -37.23
CA LEU A 432 -1.93 20.47 -37.45
C LEU A 432 -2.94 21.24 -38.33
N HIS A 433 -3.08 22.55 -38.14
CA HIS A 433 -3.91 23.40 -38.99
C HIS A 433 -3.44 23.46 -40.45
N LYS A 434 -2.11 23.39 -40.69
CA LYS A 434 -1.55 23.29 -42.04
C LYS A 434 -1.79 21.92 -42.68
N CYS A 435 -1.96 20.88 -41.87
CA CYS A 435 -2.24 19.53 -42.36
C CYS A 435 -3.65 19.45 -42.96
N GLY A 436 -4.66 19.99 -42.28
CA GLY A 436 -6.03 20.00 -42.79
C GLY A 436 -7.04 20.61 -41.82
N GLN A 437 -8.31 20.67 -42.25
CA GLN A 437 -9.42 21.19 -41.43
C GLN A 437 -9.88 20.20 -40.34
N GLN A 438 -9.61 18.91 -40.54
CA GLN A 438 -9.81 17.85 -39.56
C GLN A 438 -8.69 16.82 -39.74
N VAL A 439 -8.14 16.33 -38.62
CA VAL A 439 -7.03 15.38 -38.63
C VAL A 439 -7.26 14.18 -37.69
N ILE A 440 -6.61 13.06 -38.00
CA ILE A 440 -6.47 11.89 -37.13
C ILE A 440 -5.00 11.73 -36.80
N LEU A 441 -4.68 11.63 -35.50
CA LEU A 441 -3.31 11.36 -35.07
C LEU A 441 -3.04 9.86 -35.09
N VAL A 442 -1.97 9.46 -35.76
CA VAL A 442 -1.56 8.07 -35.94
C VAL A 442 -0.25 7.84 -35.18
N GLY A 443 -0.16 6.76 -34.41
CA GLY A 443 1.08 6.41 -33.73
C GLY A 443 1.08 4.97 -33.24
N HIS A 444 2.25 4.46 -32.90
CA HIS A 444 2.40 3.08 -32.43
C HIS A 444 2.20 3.03 -30.91
N ASN A 445 1.12 2.40 -30.44
CA ASN A 445 0.70 2.42 -29.02
C ASN A 445 0.26 3.82 -28.51
N ILE A 446 -0.09 4.72 -29.44
CA ILE A 446 -0.49 6.12 -29.20
C ILE A 446 -1.61 6.26 -28.17
N VAL A 447 -2.62 5.38 -28.20
CA VAL A 447 -3.79 5.49 -27.32
C VAL A 447 -3.40 5.27 -25.85
N ARG A 448 -2.37 4.45 -25.60
CA ARG A 448 -1.91 4.13 -24.24
C ARG A 448 -0.84 5.07 -23.72
N PHE A 449 -0.05 5.67 -24.60
CA PHE A 449 1.12 6.45 -24.20
C PHE A 449 1.12 7.88 -24.71
N ASP A 450 1.28 8.10 -26.02
CA ASP A 450 1.53 9.41 -26.60
C ASP A 450 0.33 10.36 -26.46
N ALA A 451 -0.87 9.91 -26.85
CA ALA A 451 -2.10 10.70 -26.79
C ALA A 451 -2.41 11.23 -25.38
N PRO A 452 -2.33 10.42 -24.29
CA PRO A 452 -2.47 10.93 -22.93
C PRO A 452 -1.49 12.05 -22.57
N HIS A 453 -0.23 11.95 -23.00
CA HIS A 453 0.80 12.96 -22.68
C HIS A 453 0.61 14.22 -23.50
N ILE A 454 0.29 14.10 -24.80
CA ILE A 454 0.00 15.24 -25.68
C ILE A 454 -1.20 16.02 -25.15
N VAL A 455 -2.31 15.34 -24.85
CA VAL A 455 -3.52 16.00 -24.33
C VAL A 455 -3.25 16.68 -22.98
N LYS A 456 -2.50 16.04 -22.08
CA LYS A 456 -2.10 16.62 -20.79
C LYS A 456 -1.23 17.87 -20.98
N TRP A 457 -0.27 17.82 -21.89
CA TRP A 457 0.63 18.92 -22.21
C TRP A 457 -0.14 20.11 -22.79
N LEU A 458 -1.00 19.88 -23.78
CA LEU A 458 -1.83 20.92 -24.39
C LEU A 458 -2.81 21.56 -23.40
N HIS A 459 -3.30 20.77 -22.42
CA HIS A 459 -4.16 21.30 -21.36
C HIS A 459 -3.45 22.28 -20.44
N GLN A 460 -2.18 22.02 -20.10
CA GLN A 460 -1.39 22.93 -19.27
C GLN A 460 -1.27 24.34 -19.88
N PHE A 461 -1.40 24.46 -21.20
CA PHE A 461 -1.28 25.71 -21.94
C PHE A 461 -2.61 26.22 -22.50
N GLY A 462 -3.74 25.59 -22.14
CA GLY A 462 -5.08 26.08 -22.48
C GLY A 462 -5.52 25.87 -23.93
N VAL A 463 -4.79 25.07 -24.73
CA VAL A 463 -5.09 24.83 -26.16
C VAL A 463 -5.86 23.53 -26.42
N THR A 464 -6.32 22.83 -25.38
CA THR A 464 -7.04 21.54 -25.55
C THR A 464 -8.37 21.66 -26.27
N ALA A 465 -9.13 22.76 -26.08
CA ALA A 465 -10.42 22.92 -26.74
C ALA A 465 -10.25 22.99 -28.27
N GLU A 466 -9.32 23.83 -28.72
CA GLU A 466 -8.91 23.96 -30.12
C GLU A 466 -8.39 22.64 -30.68
N PHE A 467 -7.54 21.93 -29.92
CA PHE A 467 -7.08 20.59 -30.29
C PHE A 467 -8.22 19.60 -30.49
N CYS A 468 -9.21 19.57 -29.57
CA CYS A 468 -10.35 18.66 -29.69
C CYS A 468 -11.32 19.05 -30.81
N ASP A 469 -11.31 20.32 -31.22
CA ASP A 469 -12.08 20.80 -32.36
C ASP A 469 -11.47 20.41 -33.70
N LEU A 470 -10.14 20.31 -33.78
CA LEU A 470 -9.38 19.96 -34.98
C LEU A 470 -9.15 18.45 -35.13
N VAL A 471 -8.86 17.76 -34.03
CA VAL A 471 -8.49 16.34 -34.02
C VAL A 471 -9.73 15.48 -33.82
N TYR A 472 -10.09 14.68 -34.84
CA TYR A 472 -11.21 13.75 -34.75
C TYR A 472 -10.96 12.65 -33.70
N GLY A 473 -9.73 12.14 -33.64
CA GLY A 473 -9.37 10.98 -32.83
C GLY A 473 -7.95 10.45 -33.07
N PHE A 474 -7.70 9.24 -32.58
CA PHE A 474 -6.38 8.58 -32.61
C PHE A 474 -6.45 7.19 -33.26
N THR A 475 -5.54 6.88 -34.16
CA THR A 475 -5.39 5.52 -34.74
C THR A 475 -4.14 4.86 -34.17
N ASP A 476 -4.34 3.78 -33.42
CA ASP A 476 -3.25 2.96 -32.88
C ASP A 476 -2.82 1.92 -33.89
N THR A 477 -1.55 1.93 -34.28
CA THR A 477 -1.03 1.03 -35.31
C THR A 477 -0.67 -0.35 -34.78
N VAL A 478 -0.57 -0.56 -33.46
CA VAL A 478 -0.30 -1.89 -32.87
C VAL A 478 -1.32 -2.97 -33.29
N PRO A 479 -2.65 -2.72 -33.20
CA PRO A 479 -3.63 -3.71 -33.66
C PRO A 479 -3.67 -3.88 -35.19
N ILE A 480 -3.25 -2.86 -35.95
CA ILE A 480 -3.28 -2.84 -37.42
C ILE A 480 -2.07 -3.58 -38.00
N ILE A 481 -0.89 -3.34 -37.43
CA ILE A 481 0.40 -3.93 -37.82
C ILE A 481 0.68 -5.15 -36.92
N ARG A 482 -0.15 -6.19 -37.01
CA ARG A 482 -0.08 -7.34 -36.09
C ARG A 482 0.78 -8.48 -36.66
N GLN A 483 2.06 -8.51 -36.34
CA GLN A 483 3.02 -9.55 -36.75
C GLN A 483 3.49 -10.43 -35.57
N GLY A 484 2.69 -11.44 -35.22
CA GLY A 484 3.10 -12.48 -34.27
C GLY A 484 3.54 -11.95 -32.89
N LYS A 485 4.80 -12.24 -32.50
CA LYS A 485 5.37 -11.86 -31.18
C LYS A 485 6.16 -10.54 -31.20
N VAL A 486 6.44 -9.96 -32.37
CA VAL A 486 7.19 -8.70 -32.48
C VAL A 486 6.18 -7.56 -32.56
N GLN A 487 6.17 -6.72 -31.52
CA GLN A 487 5.18 -5.64 -31.35
C GLN A 487 5.81 -4.28 -31.06
N LYS A 488 7.14 -4.17 -31.11
CA LYS A 488 7.81 -2.89 -30.92
C LYS A 488 8.20 -2.32 -32.27
N GLN A 489 7.99 -1.01 -32.44
CA GLN A 489 8.23 -0.32 -33.70
C GLN A 489 9.68 -0.46 -34.19
N ASP A 490 10.65 -0.29 -33.30
CA ASP A 490 12.09 -0.44 -33.60
C ASP A 490 12.42 -1.83 -34.16
N LEU A 491 11.89 -2.88 -33.53
CA LEU A 491 12.09 -4.27 -33.97
C LEU A 491 11.35 -4.57 -35.28
N LEU A 492 10.16 -4.01 -35.48
CA LEU A 492 9.44 -4.12 -36.76
C LEU A 492 10.22 -3.42 -37.87
N ALA A 493 10.69 -2.20 -37.63
CA ALA A 493 11.50 -1.46 -38.59
C ALA A 493 12.78 -2.21 -38.96
N GLN A 494 13.50 -2.76 -37.96
CA GLN A 494 14.69 -3.61 -38.18
C GLN A 494 14.41 -4.83 -39.05
N GLN A 495 13.22 -5.43 -38.91
CA GLN A 495 12.88 -6.67 -39.58
C GLN A 495 12.36 -6.46 -41.01
N TYR A 496 11.55 -5.42 -41.24
CA TYR A 496 10.78 -5.26 -42.49
C TYR A 496 11.29 -4.12 -43.38
N LEU A 497 11.93 -3.11 -42.82
CA LEU A 497 12.47 -1.98 -43.60
C LEU A 497 13.94 -2.24 -43.95
N THR A 498 14.15 -3.05 -44.99
CA THR A 498 15.47 -3.46 -45.45
C THR A 498 15.94 -2.63 -46.66
N GLY A 499 16.98 -1.82 -46.48
CA GLY A 499 17.58 -1.00 -47.54
C GLY A 499 18.62 -0.02 -46.96
N PRO A 500 19.59 0.47 -47.75
CA PRO A 500 20.57 1.45 -47.29
C PRO A 500 19.91 2.74 -46.75
N GLU A 501 18.76 3.14 -47.31
CA GLU A 501 17.93 4.25 -46.85
C GLU A 501 17.26 4.00 -45.49
N TRP A 502 17.02 2.75 -45.09
CA TRP A 502 16.40 2.44 -43.79
C TRP A 502 17.44 2.11 -42.71
N GLN A 503 18.60 1.56 -43.08
CA GLN A 503 19.65 1.17 -42.12
C GLN A 503 20.17 2.32 -41.26
N HIS A 504 20.24 3.54 -41.80
CA HIS A 504 20.67 4.71 -41.05
C HIS A 504 19.56 5.25 -40.12
N LEU A 505 18.30 5.22 -40.56
CA LEU A 505 17.14 5.61 -39.76
C LEU A 505 16.90 4.65 -38.60
N VAL A 506 17.01 3.35 -38.84
CA VAL A 506 16.87 2.32 -37.80
C VAL A 506 17.93 2.45 -36.71
N LYS A 507 19.15 2.90 -37.05
CA LYS A 507 20.20 3.21 -36.06
C LYS A 507 19.91 4.48 -35.26
N GLY A 508 19.10 5.39 -35.81
CA GLY A 508 18.63 6.61 -35.16
C GLY A 508 17.25 6.45 -34.50
N ALA A 509 16.75 5.23 -34.33
CA ALA A 509 15.54 4.95 -33.55
C ALA A 509 15.70 5.51 -32.12
N HIS A 510 14.59 5.90 -31.50
CA HIS A 510 14.55 6.67 -30.24
C HIS A 510 14.89 8.16 -30.45
N ASN A 511 14.48 8.67 -31.61
CA ASN A 511 14.28 10.07 -31.90
C ASN A 511 12.90 10.20 -32.52
N ALA A 512 12.03 11.00 -31.92
CA ALA A 512 10.63 11.08 -32.35
C ALA A 512 10.46 11.38 -33.86
N ALA A 513 11.33 12.19 -34.45
CA ALA A 513 11.27 12.51 -35.88
C ALA A 513 11.62 11.30 -36.75
N THR A 514 12.66 10.56 -36.36
CA THR A 514 13.05 9.31 -37.01
C THR A 514 11.97 8.26 -36.85
N ASP A 515 11.37 8.15 -35.67
CA ASP A 515 10.29 7.20 -35.39
C ASP A 515 9.02 7.51 -36.18
N CYS A 516 8.69 8.78 -36.45
CA CYS A 516 7.62 9.14 -37.39
C CYS A 516 7.90 8.62 -38.82
N VAL A 517 9.14 8.74 -39.30
CA VAL A 517 9.53 8.26 -40.63
C VAL A 517 9.52 6.73 -40.69
N LEU A 518 10.02 6.05 -39.65
CA LEU A 518 9.98 4.59 -39.56
C LEU A 518 8.54 4.08 -39.55
N LEU A 519 7.63 4.72 -38.82
CA LEU A 519 6.22 4.32 -38.82
C LEU A 519 5.56 4.55 -40.19
N SER A 520 5.87 5.65 -40.88
CA SER A 520 5.41 5.89 -42.26
C SER A 520 5.85 4.76 -43.20
N GLY A 521 7.13 4.38 -43.14
CA GLY A 521 7.67 3.28 -43.94
C GLY A 521 7.03 1.93 -43.60
N LEU A 522 6.73 1.67 -42.33
CA LEU A 522 6.02 0.45 -41.93
C LEU A 522 4.59 0.42 -42.46
N LEU A 523 3.85 1.54 -42.43
CA LEU A 523 2.49 1.62 -42.97
C LEU A 523 2.49 1.37 -44.48
N GLU A 524 3.45 1.93 -45.21
CA GLU A 524 3.64 1.67 -46.64
C GLU A 524 4.01 0.21 -46.91
N HIS A 525 4.97 -0.35 -46.17
CA HIS A 525 5.40 -1.74 -46.32
C HIS A 525 4.25 -2.75 -46.10
N PHE A 526 3.41 -2.49 -45.10
CA PHE A 526 2.24 -3.35 -44.80
C PHE A 526 1.00 -2.99 -45.62
N ASN A 527 1.11 -2.07 -46.58
CA ASN A 527 0.00 -1.60 -47.42
C ASN A 527 -1.23 -1.18 -46.60
N ILE A 528 -0.99 -0.42 -45.52
CA ILE A 528 -2.05 0.08 -44.64
C ILE A 528 -2.65 1.35 -45.25
N GLU A 529 -3.78 1.18 -45.92
CA GLU A 529 -4.49 2.27 -46.57
C GLU A 529 -5.20 3.20 -45.57
N HIS A 530 -5.51 4.42 -46.04
CA HIS A 530 -6.21 5.44 -45.26
C HIS A 530 -7.56 4.96 -44.73
N ASP A 531 -8.29 4.13 -45.47
CA ASP A 531 -9.59 3.59 -45.04
C ASP A 531 -9.47 2.63 -43.84
N ILE A 532 -8.37 1.86 -43.78
CA ILE A 532 -8.08 0.99 -42.63
C ILE A 532 -7.78 1.85 -41.40
N MET A 533 -6.95 2.89 -41.56
CA MET A 533 -6.64 3.82 -40.47
C MET A 533 -7.89 4.58 -40.00
N ARG A 534 -8.76 4.97 -40.94
CA ARG A 534 -10.04 5.63 -40.70
C ARG A 534 -10.99 4.74 -39.89
N GLY A 535 -11.16 3.49 -40.32
CA GLY A 535 -12.05 2.53 -39.65
C GLY A 535 -11.59 2.12 -38.26
N ASN A 536 -10.29 2.25 -37.97
CA ASN A 536 -9.70 1.95 -36.66
C ASN A 536 -9.48 3.19 -35.77
N ALA A 537 -9.88 4.39 -36.22
CA ALA A 537 -9.70 5.62 -35.45
C ALA A 537 -10.59 5.60 -34.21
N LEU A 538 -9.98 5.80 -33.03
CA LEU A 538 -10.67 6.00 -31.76
C LEU A 538 -11.13 7.47 -31.66
N PRO A 539 -12.44 7.76 -31.67
CA PRO A 539 -12.93 9.14 -31.60
C PRO A 539 -12.48 9.84 -30.31
N ILE A 540 -12.19 11.14 -30.40
CA ILE A 540 -11.61 11.92 -29.29
C ILE A 540 -12.50 11.89 -28.05
N ARG A 541 -13.81 11.96 -28.21
CA ARG A 541 -14.75 11.84 -27.08
C ARG A 541 -14.62 10.50 -26.37
N THR A 542 -14.60 9.41 -27.14
CA THR A 542 -14.42 8.04 -26.62
C THR A 542 -13.05 7.87 -25.95
N PHE A 543 -12.01 8.52 -26.45
CA PHE A 543 -10.70 8.56 -25.80
C PHE A 543 -10.79 9.19 -24.39
N PHE A 544 -11.41 10.36 -24.25
CA PHE A 544 -11.61 11.00 -22.94
C PHE A 544 -12.46 10.13 -21.98
N GLU A 545 -13.52 9.50 -22.49
CA GLU A 545 -14.32 8.55 -21.71
C GLU A 545 -13.47 7.36 -21.22
N ARG A 546 -12.58 6.81 -22.05
CA ARG A 546 -11.65 5.75 -21.67
C ARG A 546 -10.65 6.22 -20.61
N GLN A 547 -10.13 7.46 -20.71
CA GLN A 547 -9.24 8.03 -19.69
C GLN A 547 -9.96 8.20 -18.34
N GLN A 548 -11.20 8.71 -18.35
CA GLN A 548 -12.01 8.82 -17.13
C GLN A 548 -12.37 7.44 -16.56
N ALA A 549 -12.72 6.47 -17.40
CA ALA A 549 -13.01 5.10 -16.97
C ALA A 549 -11.78 4.39 -16.42
N ALA A 550 -10.59 4.60 -17.00
CA ALA A 550 -9.32 4.08 -16.50
C ALA A 550 -8.97 4.67 -15.13
N LYS A 551 -9.25 5.96 -14.92
CA LYS A 551 -9.17 6.61 -13.59
C LYS A 551 -10.16 6.01 -12.60
N ARG A 552 -11.44 5.86 -12.96
CA ARG A 552 -12.47 5.21 -12.12
C ARG A 552 -12.11 3.76 -11.80
N ARG A 553 -11.56 3.01 -12.76
CA ARG A 553 -11.04 1.65 -12.56
C ARG A 553 -9.79 1.63 -11.69
N HIS A 554 -8.91 2.64 -11.74
CA HIS A 554 -7.80 2.77 -10.80
C HIS A 554 -8.30 3.12 -9.41
N ILE A 555 -9.27 4.01 -9.26
CA ILE A 555 -9.90 4.33 -7.97
C ILE A 555 -10.61 3.10 -7.41
N THR A 556 -11.41 2.40 -8.23
CA THR A 556 -12.13 1.19 -7.80
C THR A 556 -11.24 -0.04 -7.70
N ARG A 557 -10.07 -0.10 -8.35
CA ARG A 557 -9.05 -1.13 -8.15
C ARG A 557 -8.17 -0.81 -6.96
N ASP A 558 -7.89 0.46 -6.68
CA ASP A 558 -7.32 0.88 -5.39
C ASP A 558 -8.34 0.54 -4.29
N GLU A 559 -9.63 0.83 -4.45
CA GLU A 559 -10.70 0.40 -3.53
C GLU A 559 -10.85 -1.13 -3.50
N LYS A 560 -10.78 -1.88 -4.60
CA LYS A 560 -10.82 -3.36 -4.59
C LYS A 560 -9.51 -4.01 -4.16
N GLU A 561 -8.36 -3.37 -4.24
CA GLU A 561 -7.11 -3.82 -3.60
C GLU A 561 -7.17 -3.48 -2.11
N TRP A 562 -7.88 -2.42 -1.72
CA TRP A 562 -8.16 -2.03 -0.33
C TRP A 562 -9.29 -2.87 0.33
N TYR A 563 -10.31 -3.27 -0.43
CA TYR A 563 -11.50 -4.02 0.04
C TYR A 563 -11.44 -5.51 -0.33
N GLY A 564 -10.74 -5.89 -1.40
CA GLY A 564 -10.55 -7.28 -1.86
C GLY A 564 -9.32 -7.99 -1.27
N THR A 565 -8.56 -7.34 -0.38
CA THR A 565 -7.72 -8.03 0.61
C THR A 565 -8.36 -8.08 2.00
N VAL A 566 -9.64 -7.69 2.13
CA VAL A 566 -10.37 -7.72 3.41
C VAL A 566 -11.45 -8.79 3.45
N TRP A 567 -11.94 -9.30 2.32
CA TRP A 567 -12.86 -10.45 2.25
C TRP A 567 -12.66 -11.25 0.95
N ASP A 568 -11.82 -12.27 1.02
CA ASP A 568 -12.06 -13.63 0.50
C ASP A 568 -11.13 -14.60 1.24
#